data_AF-R7WA20-F1
#
_entry.id   AF-R7WA20-F1
#
_cell.length_a   1.000
_cell.length_b   1.000
_cell.length_c   1.000
_cell.angle_alpha   90.00
_cell.angle_beta   90.00
_cell.angle_gamma   90.00
#
_symmetry.space_group_name_H-M   'P 1'
#
loop_
_entity.id
_entity.type
_entity.pdbx_description
1 polymer ?
#
loop_
_entity_poly.entity_id
_entity_poly.type
_entity_poly.pdbx_seq_one_letter_code
_entity_poly.pdbx_strand_id
1 'polypeptide(L)'
;MKGTKLAAILILQAVLVMGVLSHVNADFFPKCCNNCRSFSGVDVCDDAHPKCPQGCSACRVVSTSPEMWRCADMKSTVDGTCGGPCKKY
;
A
#
# COMPACT_ATOMS: atom_id res chain seq x y z
N MET A 1 -15.36 23.42 -33.08
CA MET A 1 -14.99 23.70 -31.67
C MET A 1 -15.66 22.78 -30.62
N LYS A 2 -16.15 21.57 -30.98
CA LYS A 2 -16.75 20.62 -30.01
C LYS A 2 -15.75 19.56 -29.48
N GLY A 3 -14.79 19.13 -30.30
CA GLY A 3 -13.82 18.09 -29.92
C GLY A 3 -12.71 18.55 -28.96
N THR A 4 -12.29 19.82 -29.03
CA THR A 4 -11.17 20.36 -28.24
C THR A 4 -11.48 20.43 -26.75
N LYS A 5 -12.75 20.69 -26.38
CA LYS A 5 -13.19 20.72 -24.97
C LYS A 5 -13.27 19.31 -24.37
N LEU A 6 -13.75 18.33 -25.15
CA LEU A 6 -13.78 16.94 -24.71
C LEU A 6 -12.37 16.39 -24.44
N ALA A 7 -11.43 16.66 -25.35
CA ALA A 7 -10.04 16.23 -25.17
C ALA A 7 -9.41 16.84 -23.90
N ALA A 8 -9.64 18.13 -23.65
CA ALA A 8 -9.15 18.80 -22.45
C ALA A 8 -9.72 18.20 -21.15
N ILE A 9 -11.00 17.84 -21.13
CA ILE A 9 -11.65 17.20 -19.96
C ILE A 9 -11.06 15.80 -19.72
N LEU A 10 -10.88 15.01 -20.78
CA LEU A 10 -10.29 13.67 -20.67
C LEU A 10 -8.83 13.73 -20.18
N ILE A 11 -8.04 14.69 -20.66
CA ILE A 11 -6.67 14.91 -20.18
C ILE A 11 -6.68 15.33 -18.71
N LEU A 12 -7.57 16.24 -18.31
CA LEU A 12 -7.66 16.69 -16.92
C LEU A 12 -8.06 15.55 -15.96
N GLN A 13 -8.99 14.69 -16.38
CA GLN A 13 -9.36 13.49 -15.61
C GLN A 13 -8.19 12.51 -15.49
N ALA A 14 -7.45 12.26 -16.57
CA ALA A 14 -6.28 11.39 -16.52
C ALA A 14 -5.20 11.91 -15.56
N VAL A 15 -4.95 13.23 -15.56
CA VAL A 15 -4.00 13.87 -14.63
C VAL A 15 -4.47 13.78 -13.18
N LEU A 16 -5.77 14.01 -12.93
CA LEU A 16 -6.35 13.87 -11.59
C LEU A 16 -6.25 12.44 -11.06
N VAL A 17 -6.51 11.44 -11.90
CA VAL A 17 -6.40 10.01 -11.51
C VAL A 17 -4.94 9.62 -11.23
N MET A 18 -4.00 10.05 -12.07
CA MET A 18 -2.56 9.82 -11.85
C MET A 18 -2.07 10.53 -10.56
N GLY A 19 -2.55 11.75 -10.28
CA GLY A 19 -2.19 12.52 -9.10
C GLY A 19 -2.61 11.88 -7.78
N VAL A 20 -3.81 11.30 -7.70
CA VAL A 20 -4.29 10.62 -6.48
C VAL A 20 -3.46 9.37 -6.16
N LEU A 21 -2.92 8.69 -7.17
CA LEU A 21 -2.09 7.50 -7.00
C LEU A 21 -0.65 7.80 -6.54
N SER A 22 -0.18 9.05 -6.60
CA SER A 22 1.17 9.42 -6.14
C SER A 22 1.36 9.46 -4.62
N HIS A 23 0.28 9.33 -3.83
CA HIS A 23 0.32 9.53 -2.37
C HIS A 23 0.39 8.24 -1.54
N VAL A 24 0.53 7.08 -2.18
CA VAL A 24 0.66 5.78 -1.49
C VAL A 24 2.11 5.51 -1.14
N ASN A 25 2.67 6.33 -0.25
CA ASN A 25 3.95 6.05 0.36
C ASN A 25 3.72 5.66 1.82
N ALA A 26 3.94 4.40 2.15
CA ALA A 26 3.77 3.87 3.50
C ALA A 26 4.74 4.56 4.47
N ASP A 27 4.25 4.98 5.64
CA ASP A 27 5.11 5.41 6.75
C ASP A 27 5.91 4.22 7.30
N PHE A 28 5.32 3.02 7.24
CA PHE A 28 6.00 1.77 7.53
C PHE A 28 5.71 0.69 6.47
N PHE A 29 6.78 0.12 5.91
CA PHE A 29 6.69 -1.12 5.15
C PHE A 29 7.84 -2.07 5.57
N PRO A 30 7.57 -3.32 5.93
CA PRO A 30 8.60 -4.22 6.45
C PRO A 30 9.60 -4.62 5.34
N LYS A 31 10.85 -4.89 5.74
CA LYS A 31 11.93 -5.29 4.81
C LYS A 31 11.69 -6.64 4.13
N CYS A 32 10.87 -7.49 4.73
CA CYS A 32 10.43 -8.78 4.22
C CYS A 32 8.94 -8.93 4.51
N CYS A 33 8.23 -9.74 3.73
CA CYS A 33 6.82 -10.02 3.96
C CYS A 33 6.49 -11.44 3.49
N ASN A 34 5.89 -12.26 4.35
CA ASN A 34 5.49 -13.62 3.98
C ASN A 34 4.11 -13.63 3.31
N ASN A 35 3.18 -12.83 3.80
CA ASN A 35 1.84 -12.69 3.26
C ASN A 35 1.70 -11.32 2.59
N CYS A 36 2.22 -11.20 1.37
CA CYS A 36 2.07 -9.99 0.58
C CYS A 36 0.75 -10.00 -0.19
N ARG A 37 0.06 -8.85 -0.19
CA ARG A 37 -1.08 -8.60 -1.06
C ARG A 37 -0.81 -7.38 -1.94
N SER A 38 -0.85 -7.60 -3.24
CA SER A 38 -0.67 -6.54 -4.25
C SER A 38 -1.99 -6.29 -4.98
N PHE A 39 -2.41 -5.03 -5.09
CA PHE A 39 -3.59 -4.66 -5.87
C PHE A 39 -3.44 -3.28 -6.50
N SER A 40 -3.70 -3.16 -7.80
CA SER A 40 -3.76 -1.88 -8.51
C SER A 40 -2.55 -0.93 -8.29
N GLY A 41 -1.33 -1.47 -8.22
CA GLY A 41 -0.11 -0.67 -8.07
C GLY A 41 0.28 -0.33 -6.63
N VAL A 42 -0.37 -0.98 -5.64
CA VAL A 42 0.03 -0.92 -4.23
C VAL A 42 0.27 -2.29 -3.64
N ASP A 43 1.17 -2.33 -2.67
CA ASP A 43 1.50 -3.48 -1.85
C ASP A 43 1.11 -3.24 -0.39
N VAL A 44 0.55 -4.28 0.22
CA VAL A 44 0.21 -4.34 1.64
C VAL A 44 0.80 -5.61 2.22
N CYS A 45 1.48 -5.51 3.36
CA CYS A 45 1.97 -6.69 4.07
C CYS A 45 0.95 -7.14 5.12
N ASP A 46 0.47 -8.38 4.96
CA ASP A 46 -0.53 -8.99 5.83
C ASP A 46 0.05 -9.75 7.03
N ASP A 47 1.37 -9.69 7.23
CA ASP A 47 2.02 -10.37 8.35
C ASP A 47 1.53 -9.80 9.69
N ALA A 48 1.11 -10.72 10.56
CA ALA A 48 0.65 -10.39 11.89
C ALA A 48 1.85 -10.31 12.86
N HIS A 49 1.84 -9.29 13.69
CA HIS A 49 2.87 -8.98 14.68
C HIS A 49 2.29 -9.05 16.09
N PRO A 50 3.06 -9.45 17.11
CA PRO A 50 2.60 -9.43 18.51
C PRO A 50 2.29 -8.01 19.03
N LYS A 51 2.80 -6.98 18.35
CA LYS A 51 2.56 -5.57 18.66
C LYS A 51 2.51 -4.77 17.36
N CYS A 52 1.90 -3.61 17.40
CA CYS A 52 1.95 -2.70 16.25
C CYS A 52 3.40 -2.31 15.91
N PRO A 53 3.85 -2.46 14.65
CA PRO A 53 5.17 -1.99 14.23
C PRO A 53 5.33 -0.47 14.43
N GLN A 54 6.51 -0.05 14.86
CA GLN A 54 6.80 1.38 15.04
C GLN A 54 6.80 2.09 13.67
N GLY A 55 6.10 3.22 13.59
CA GLY A 55 5.95 3.98 12.36
C GLY A 55 4.76 3.56 11.50
N CYS A 56 4.04 2.50 11.86
CA CYS A 56 2.80 2.14 11.18
C CYS A 56 1.70 3.17 11.48
N SER A 57 1.17 3.83 10.45
CA SER A 57 0.11 4.83 10.63
C SER A 57 -1.30 4.21 10.70
N ALA A 58 -1.52 3.06 10.07
CA ALA A 58 -2.80 2.36 10.03
C ALA A 58 -2.74 0.96 10.66
N CYS A 59 -2.66 0.88 11.98
CA CYS A 59 -2.55 -0.39 12.69
C CYS A 59 -3.89 -0.97 13.16
N ARG A 60 -4.06 -2.30 13.06
CA ARG A 60 -5.32 -2.97 13.42
C ARG A 60 -5.09 -4.30 14.12
N VAL A 61 -5.92 -4.62 15.11
CA VAL A 61 -5.97 -5.96 15.72
C VAL A 61 -6.58 -6.94 14.72
N VAL A 62 -5.95 -8.09 14.51
CA VAL A 62 -6.39 -9.16 13.60
C VAL A 62 -6.66 -10.49 14.30
N SER A 63 -6.18 -10.65 15.54
CA SER A 63 -6.52 -11.76 16.44
C SER A 63 -6.53 -11.22 17.86
N THR A 64 -7.38 -11.78 18.73
CA THR A 64 -7.48 -11.40 20.15
C THR A 64 -6.95 -12.47 21.11
N SER A 65 -6.59 -13.67 20.62
CA SER A 65 -6.05 -14.75 21.48
C SER A 65 -5.13 -15.72 20.72
N PRO A 66 -3.80 -15.53 20.73
CA PRO A 66 -3.09 -14.37 21.27
C PRO A 66 -3.43 -13.10 20.49
N GLU A 67 -3.34 -11.95 21.16
CA GLU A 67 -3.54 -10.66 20.49
C GLU A 67 -2.46 -10.45 19.42
N MET A 68 -2.87 -10.18 18.19
CA MET A 68 -1.98 -9.94 17.07
C MET A 68 -2.45 -8.72 16.30
N TRP A 69 -1.48 -7.97 15.79
CA TRP A 69 -1.64 -6.69 15.11
C TRP A 69 -1.14 -6.78 13.68
N ARG A 70 -1.80 -6.07 12.76
CA ARG A 70 -1.38 -5.96 11.35
C ARG A 70 -1.26 -4.49 10.99
N CYS A 71 -0.18 -4.15 10.32
CA CYS A 71 -0.05 -2.82 9.71
C CYS A 71 -0.78 -2.79 8.37
N ALA A 72 -1.57 -1.75 8.11
CA ALA A 72 -2.33 -1.58 6.87
C ALA A 72 -1.79 -0.44 5.99
N ASP A 73 -0.59 0.07 6.29
CA ASP A 73 0.12 1.02 5.45
C ASP A 73 0.40 0.40 4.07
N MET A 74 0.29 1.23 3.03
CA MET A 74 0.38 0.79 1.64
C MET A 74 1.60 1.40 0.98
N LYS A 75 2.43 0.57 0.36
CA LYS A 75 3.60 1.02 -0.41
C LYS A 75 3.27 0.95 -1.89
N SER A 76 3.63 1.96 -2.68
CA SER A 76 3.55 1.87 -4.13
C SER A 76 4.45 0.76 -4.69
N THR A 77 3.96 0.02 -5.69
CA THR A 77 4.75 -1.00 -6.39
C THR A 77 5.82 -0.41 -7.32
N VAL A 78 5.81 0.91 -7.56
CA VAL A 78 6.78 1.58 -8.45
C VAL A 78 8.21 1.43 -7.94
N ASP A 79 8.40 1.39 -6.62
CA ASP A 79 9.68 1.18 -5.94
C ASP A 79 9.99 -0.31 -5.70
N GLY A 80 9.43 -1.18 -6.56
CA GLY A 80 9.49 -2.63 -6.43
C GLY A 80 8.35 -3.23 -5.62
N THR A 81 8.15 -4.54 -5.79
CA THR A 81 7.12 -5.31 -5.10
C THR A 81 7.42 -5.48 -3.61
N CYS A 82 6.51 -6.11 -2.87
CA CYS A 82 6.79 -6.67 -1.56
C CYS A 82 8.17 -7.31 -1.54
N GLY A 83 8.95 -7.01 -0.50
CA GLY A 83 10.24 -7.64 -0.28
C GLY A 83 10.12 -9.16 -0.30
N GLY A 84 11.27 -9.85 -0.42
CA GLY A 84 11.31 -11.31 -0.39
C GLY A 84 10.74 -11.90 0.91
N PRO A 85 10.53 -13.23 0.94
CA PRO A 85 10.02 -13.91 2.13
C PRO A 85 10.95 -13.69 3.34
N CYS A 86 10.36 -13.59 4.53
CA CYS A 86 11.16 -13.44 5.74
C CYS A 86 11.92 -14.74 6.02
N LYS A 87 13.21 -14.63 6.35
CA LYS A 87 13.99 -15.78 6.79
C LYS A 87 13.40 -16.35 8.07
N LYS A 88 13.07 -17.64 8.05
CA LYS A 88 12.83 -18.41 9.27
C LYS A 88 14.19 -18.76 9.84
N TYR A 89 14.51 -18.20 11.01
CA TYR A 89 15.67 -18.62 11.80
C TYR A 89 15.30 -19.84 12.63
#